data_AF-A0A368YMY8-F1
#
_entry.id   AF-A0A368YMY8-F1
#
_cell.length_a   1.000
_cell.length_b   1.000
_cell.length_c   1.000
_cell.angle_alpha   90.00
_cell.angle_beta   90.00
_cell.angle_gamma   90.00
#
_symmetry.space_group_name_H-M   'P 1'
#
loop_
_entity.id
_entity.type
_entity.pdbx_description
1 polymer ?
#
loop_
_entity_poly.entity_id
_entity_poly.type
_entity_poly.pdbx_seq_one_letter_code
_entity_poly.pdbx_strand_id
1 'polypeptide(L)' 'MSEKVHPVLASAKKNALIDNETYQSWYKQSIKDPEKFWAKHGKRIDWFKPF' A
#
# COMPACT_ATOMS: atom_id res chain seq x y z
N MET A 1 8.65 18.11 -23.18
CA MET A 1 9.37 18.12 -21.89
C MET A 1 9.63 16.67 -21.51
N SER A 2 10.87 16.19 -21.57
CA SER A 2 11.18 14.81 -21.16
C SER A 2 11.31 14.80 -19.64
N GLU A 3 10.40 14.12 -18.95
CA GLU A 3 10.44 13.99 -17.50
C GLU A 3 11.60 13.08 -17.09
N LYS A 4 12.47 13.56 -16.19
CA LYS A 4 13.52 12.73 -15.61
C LYS A 4 12.89 11.78 -14.61
N VAL A 5 12.85 10.50 -14.97
CA VAL A 5 12.43 9.43 -14.06
C VAL A 5 13.60 9.10 -13.12
N HIS A 6 13.37 9.30 -11.82
CA HIS A 6 14.33 8.92 -10.78
C HIS A 6 13.98 7.53 -10.24
N PRO A 7 14.85 6.52 -10.45
CA PRO A 7 14.58 5.18 -9.95
C PRO A 7 14.69 5.15 -8.42
N VAL A 8 13.94 4.23 -7.81
CA VAL A 8 14.02 3.99 -6.36
C VAL A 8 15.42 3.46 -6.03
N LEU A 9 16.06 4.07 -5.03
CA LEU A 9 17.36 3.63 -4.54
C LEU A 9 17.30 2.19 -4.03
N ALA A 10 18.34 1.39 -4.29
CA ALA A 10 18.39 -0.01 -3.86
C ALA A 10 18.26 -0.18 -2.33
N SER A 11 18.83 0.75 -1.56
CA SER A 11 18.70 0.79 -0.10
C SER A 11 17.26 1.02 0.35
N ALA A 12 16.53 1.93 -0.31
CA ALA A 12 15.11 2.18 -0.05
C ALA A 12 14.26 0.98 -0.45
N LYS A 13 14.52 0.37 -1.62
CA LYS A 13 13.80 -0.82 -2.10
C LYS A 13 13.95 -2.00 -1.13
N LYS A 14 15.13 -2.19 -0.52
CA LYS A 14 15.39 -3.27 0.44
C LYS A 14 14.58 -3.12 1.73
N ASN A 15 14.34 -1.89 2.18
CA ASN A 15 13.67 -1.59 3.44
C ASN A 15 12.17 -1.29 3.27
N ALA A 16 11.69 -1.19 2.03
CA ALA A 16 10.30 -0.92 1.73
C ALA A 16 9.42 -2.11 2.14
N LEU A 17 8.27 -1.81 2.74
CA LEU A 17 7.30 -2.81 3.16
C LEU A 17 6.52 -3.42 1.98
N ILE A 18 6.47 -2.71 0.87
CA ILE A 18 5.79 -3.11 -0.36
C ILE A 18 6.59 -2.65 -1.58
N ASP A 19 6.42 -3.36 -2.69
CA ASP A 19 6.95 -2.98 -4.00
C ASP A 19 5.86 -2.38 -4.91
N ASN A 20 6.23 -2.06 -6.15
CA ASN A 20 5.32 -1.47 -7.11
C ASN A 20 4.14 -2.39 -7.47
N GLU A 21 4.37 -3.69 -7.61
CA GLU A 21 3.32 -4.66 -7.96
C GLU A 21 2.30 -4.80 -6.83
N THR A 22 2.80 -4.89 -5.59
CA THR A 22 1.98 -4.92 -4.39
C THR A 22 1.17 -3.64 -4.25
N TYR A 23 1.80 -2.48 -4.44
CA TYR A 23 1.10 -1.19 -4.43
C TYR A 23 -0.04 -1.13 -5.44
N GLN A 24 0.21 -1.48 -6.71
CA GLN A 24 -0.81 -1.44 -7.76
C GLN A 24 -1.98 -2.39 -7.46
N SER A 25 -1.68 -3.59 -6.96
CA SER A 25 -2.69 -4.57 -6.55
C SER A 25 -3.53 -4.07 -5.37
N TRP A 26 -2.88 -3.55 -4.33
CA TRP A 26 -3.57 -3.03 -3.14
C TRP A 26 -4.40 -1.80 -3.47
N TYR A 27 -3.88 -0.89 -4.30
CA TYR A 27 -4.60 0.28 -4.77
C TYR A 27 -5.85 -0.09 -5.58
N LYS A 28 -5.73 -1.06 -6.49
CA LYS A 28 -6.88 -1.57 -7.23
C LYS A 28 -7.92 -2.20 -6.31
N GLN A 29 -7.49 -2.94 -5.29
CA GLN A 29 -8.38 -3.54 -4.30
C GLN A 29 -9.04 -2.49 -3.41
N SER A 30 -8.30 -1.48 -2.96
CA SER A 30 -8.83 -0.42 -2.10
C SER A 30 -9.92 0.42 -2.79
N ILE A 31 -9.90 0.50 -4.12
CA ILE A 31 -10.94 1.17 -4.91
C ILE A 31 -12.09 0.22 -5.26
N LYS A 32 -11.79 -1.01 -5.66
CA LYS A 32 -12.80 -1.96 -6.13
C LYS A 32 -13.66 -2.53 -4.98
N ASP A 33 -13.04 -2.80 -3.84
CA ASP A 33 -13.68 -3.39 -2.66
C ASP A 33 -13.12 -2.71 -1.39
N PRO A 34 -13.49 -1.43 -1.16
CA PRO A 34 -12.93 -0.62 -0.09
C PRO A 34 -13.24 -1.20 1.29
N GLU A 35 -14.45 -1.73 1.51
CA GLU A 35 -14.86 -2.27 2.81
C GLU A 35 -13.99 -3.46 3.20
N LYS A 36 -13.82 -4.44 2.31
CA LYS A 36 -12.99 -5.61 2.58
C LYS A 36 -11.52 -5.25 2.78
N PHE A 37 -11.00 -4.33 1.97
CA PHE A 37 -9.62 -3.87 2.07
C PHE A 37 -9.37 -3.16 3.40
N TRP A 38 -10.16 -2.15 3.73
CA TRP A 38 -9.97 -1.35 4.94
C TRP A 38 -10.34 -2.12 6.22
N ALA A 39 -11.31 -3.03 6.19
CA ALA A 39 -11.59 -3.92 7.32
C ALA A 39 -10.39 -4.80 7.66
N LYS A 40 -9.64 -5.29 6.67
CA LYS A 40 -8.39 -6.02 6.89
C LYS A 40 -7.31 -5.10 7.47
N HIS A 41 -7.10 -3.92 6.88
CA HIS A 41 -6.05 -3.01 7.30
C HIS A 41 -6.34 -2.31 8.64
N GLY A 42 -7.60 -2.15 9.03
CA GLY A 42 -7.99 -1.56 10.32
C GLY A 42 -7.70 -2.45 11.52
N LYS A 43 -7.56 -3.77 11.33
CA LYS A 43 -7.23 -4.75 12.39
C LYS A 43 -5.81 -4.62 12.95
N ARG A 44 -4.96 -3.82 12.32
CA ARG A 44 -3.59 -3.54 12.82
C ARG A 44 -3.57 -2.52 13.97
N ILE A 45 -4.72 -1.91 14.27
CA ILE A 45 -4.90 -0.95 15.35
C ILE A 45 -5.62 -1.68 16.48
N ASP A 46 -5.17 -1.48 17.71
CA ASP A 46 -5.87 -1.96 18.89
C ASP A 46 -7.03 -1.02 19.21
N TRP A 47 -8.24 -1.45 18.87
CA TRP A 47 -9.46 -0.69 19.14
C TRP A 47 -10.05 -1.05 20.49
N PHE A 48 -10.58 -0.05 21.19
CA PHE A 48 -11.36 -0.26 22.41
C PHE A 48 -12.69 -0.96 22.15
N LYS A 49 -13.26 -0.84 20.94
CA LYS A 49 -14.43 -1.58 20.47
C LYS A 49 -14.19 -2.05 19.03
N PRO A 50 -14.52 -3.31 18.67
CA PRO A 50 -14.45 -3.76 17.27
C PRO A 50 -15.33 -2.89 16.37
N PHE A 51 -14.81 -2.60 15.17
CA PHE A 51 -15.48 -1.84 14.11
C PHE A 51 -15.91 -2.77 12.98
#